data_AF-G6C338-F1
#
_entry.id   AF-G6C338-F1
#
_cell.length_a   1.000
_cell.length_b   1.000
_cell.length_c   1.000
_cell.angle_alpha   90.00
_cell.angle_beta   90.00
_cell.angle_gamma   90.00
#
_symmetry.space_group_name_H-M   'P 1'
#
loop_
_entity.id
_entity.type
_entity.pdbx_description
1 polymer ?
#
loop_
_entity_poly.entity_id
_entity_poly.type
_entity_poly.pdbx_seq_one_letter_code
_entity_poly.pdbx_strand_id
1 'polypeptide(L)'
;MKKNSNISFIKFIFIIYVIILLFLSLSYILLLMKKSDSNSYDIEKSGYKYGNTQFVKYDKQISIPVPSGGRYFLEKVDVDSFRVLDSQNYSDRSTLIVGLDKNSVYFGNIRIPDLNPNKLKVIGNGYYTDGTNTYFCSDMSERNQNLSSPMEIFQTLIYAFSKTKRPQSYIYP
;
A
#
# COMPACT_ATOMS: atom_id res chain seq x y z
N MET A 1 -24.35 -59.38 -2.53
CA MET A 1 -23.48 -58.37 -3.18
C MET A 1 -24.00 -56.92 -3.13
N LYS A 2 -25.32 -56.65 -3.22
CA LYS A 2 -25.89 -55.27 -3.20
C LYS A 2 -25.56 -54.41 -1.95
N LYS A 3 -25.51 -55.00 -0.75
CA LYS A 3 -25.32 -54.26 0.52
C LYS A 3 -23.94 -53.59 0.66
N ASN A 4 -22.87 -54.23 0.17
CA ASN A 4 -21.51 -53.67 0.20
C ASN A 4 -21.33 -52.51 -0.80
N SER A 5 -22.04 -52.56 -1.94
CA SER A 5 -22.04 -51.47 -2.93
C SER A 5 -22.70 -50.20 -2.38
N ASN A 6 -23.83 -50.33 -1.68
CA ASN A 6 -24.53 -49.19 -1.08
C ASN A 6 -23.69 -48.50 0.02
N ILE A 7 -22.92 -49.26 0.81
CA ILE A 7 -22.01 -48.71 1.83
C ILE A 7 -20.86 -47.94 1.17
N SER A 8 -20.32 -48.45 0.06
CA SER A 8 -19.28 -47.77 -0.72
C SER A 8 -19.78 -46.43 -1.30
N PHE A 9 -21.01 -46.43 -1.82
CA PHE A 9 -21.65 -45.23 -2.37
C PHE A 9 -21.91 -44.15 -1.32
N ILE A 10 -22.36 -44.52 -0.11
CA ILE A 10 -22.56 -43.58 1.00
C ILE A 10 -21.22 -42.95 1.45
N LYS A 11 -20.14 -43.74 1.51
CA LYS A 11 -18.79 -43.22 1.83
C LYS A 11 -18.31 -42.21 0.80
N PHE A 12 -18.58 -42.44 -0.48
CA PHE A 12 -18.24 -41.50 -1.55
C PHE A 12 -18.99 -40.16 -1.43
N ILE A 13 -20.30 -40.20 -1.18
CA ILE A 13 -21.11 -38.98 -0.93
C ILE A 13 -20.60 -38.24 0.30
N PHE A 14 -20.24 -38.96 1.36
CA PHE A 14 -19.68 -38.35 2.57
C PHE A 14 -18.36 -37.61 2.31
N ILE A 15 -17.46 -38.18 1.50
CA ILE A 15 -16.21 -37.52 1.11
C ILE A 15 -16.48 -36.23 0.33
N ILE A 16 -17.40 -36.26 -0.64
CA ILE A 16 -17.79 -35.06 -1.41
C ILE A 16 -18.34 -33.98 -0.46
N TYR A 17 -19.21 -34.37 0.48
CA TYR A 17 -19.79 -33.45 1.46
C TYR A 17 -18.71 -32.78 2.33
N VAL A 18 -17.70 -33.54 2.78
CA VAL A 18 -16.57 -33.00 3.55
C VAL A 18 -15.74 -32.01 2.71
N ILE A 19 -15.50 -32.30 1.43
CA ILE A 19 -14.77 -31.39 0.51
C ILE A 19 -15.55 -30.08 0.33
N ILE A 20 -16.86 -30.15 0.14
CA ILE A 20 -17.72 -28.96 0.01
C ILE A 20 -17.68 -28.13 1.29
N LEU A 21 -17.79 -28.77 2.47
CA LEU A 21 -17.68 -28.10 3.76
C LEU A 21 -16.32 -27.41 3.95
N LEU A 22 -15.23 -28.06 3.54
CA LEU A 22 -13.88 -27.46 3.57
C LEU A 22 -13.78 -26.25 2.64
N PHE A 23 -14.37 -26.32 1.44
CA PHE A 23 -14.39 -25.19 0.52
C PHE A 23 -15.23 -24.02 1.05
N LEU A 24 -16.38 -24.31 1.66
CA LEU A 24 -17.25 -23.30 2.28
C LEU A 24 -16.61 -22.67 3.52
N SER A 25 -15.90 -23.45 4.35
CA SER A 25 -15.20 -22.90 5.51
C SER A 25 -14.02 -22.02 5.10
N LEU A 26 -13.24 -22.44 4.08
CA LEU A 26 -12.16 -21.65 3.52
C LEU A 26 -12.68 -20.34 2.91
N SER A 27 -13.78 -20.40 2.14
CA SER A 27 -14.38 -19.20 1.54
C SER A 27 -14.95 -18.24 2.60
N TYR A 28 -15.53 -18.77 3.68
CA TYR A 28 -16.00 -17.98 4.82
C TYR A 28 -14.85 -17.28 5.57
N ILE A 29 -13.73 -17.97 5.81
CA ILE A 29 -12.53 -17.37 6.39
C ILE A 29 -12.01 -16.24 5.49
N LEU A 30 -11.98 -16.46 4.17
CA LEU A 30 -11.57 -15.44 3.19
C LEU A 30 -12.48 -14.20 3.23
N LEU A 31 -13.79 -14.41 3.38
CA LEU A 31 -14.79 -13.34 3.53
C LEU A 31 -14.55 -12.52 4.81
N LEU A 32 -14.24 -13.17 5.94
CA LEU A 32 -13.92 -12.49 7.19
C LEU A 32 -12.63 -11.66 7.09
N MET A 33 -11.62 -12.14 6.36
CA MET A 33 -10.36 -11.42 6.17
C MET A 33 -10.53 -10.09 5.42
N LYS A 34 -11.45 -10.02 4.45
CA LYS A 34 -11.74 -8.80 3.65
C LYS A 34 -12.22 -7.61 4.50
N LYS A 35 -12.80 -7.85 5.68
CA LYS A 35 -13.37 -6.78 6.52
C LYS A 35 -12.32 -5.97 7.31
N SER A 36 -11.06 -6.39 7.29
CA SER A 36 -10.02 -5.92 8.18
C SER A 36 -8.90 -5.14 7.48
N ASP A 37 -9.11 -4.70 6.23
CA ASP A 37 -8.28 -3.61 5.69
C ASP A 37 -8.48 -2.40 6.60
N SER A 38 -7.38 -1.77 7.02
CA SER A 38 -7.44 -0.49 7.72
C SER A 38 -8.25 0.47 6.86
N ASN A 39 -9.47 0.77 7.31
CA ASN A 39 -10.43 1.48 6.50
C ASN A 39 -9.79 2.83 6.18
N SER A 40 -9.57 3.13 4.90
CA SER A 40 -8.97 4.39 4.47
C SER A 40 -9.74 5.58 5.05
N TYR A 41 -11.04 5.39 5.27
CA TYR A 41 -11.91 6.28 6.03
C TYR A 41 -11.47 6.51 7.48
N ASP A 42 -11.13 5.47 8.23
CA ASP A 42 -10.72 5.59 9.64
C ASP A 42 -9.36 6.28 9.75
N ILE A 43 -8.44 5.99 8.82
CA ILE A 43 -7.14 6.66 8.73
C ILE A 43 -7.34 8.15 8.47
N GLU A 44 -8.16 8.52 7.49
CA GLU A 44 -8.43 9.93 7.17
C GLU A 44 -9.17 10.67 8.30
N LYS A 45 -10.09 9.99 8.99
CA LYS A 45 -10.89 10.59 10.05
C LYS A 45 -10.15 10.74 11.38
N SER A 46 -9.32 9.75 11.73
CA SER A 46 -8.73 9.64 13.08
C SER A 46 -7.22 9.80 13.10
N GLY A 47 -6.57 9.79 11.94
CA GLY A 47 -5.13 9.98 11.81
C GLY A 47 -4.71 11.44 11.91
N TYR A 48 -3.45 11.66 12.27
CA TYR A 48 -2.84 12.97 12.30
C TYR A 48 -2.37 13.36 10.89
N LYS A 49 -2.98 14.39 10.31
CA LYS A 49 -2.63 14.89 8.98
C LYS A 49 -1.45 15.86 9.05
N TYR A 50 -0.46 15.69 8.16
CA TYR A 50 0.69 16.58 8.09
C TYR A 50 0.36 17.86 7.30
N GLY A 51 -0.17 18.86 7.99
CA GLY A 51 -0.53 20.14 7.39
C GLY A 51 -1.49 19.95 6.20
N ASN A 52 -1.18 20.61 5.08
CA ASN A 52 -1.98 20.55 3.85
C ASN A 52 -1.60 19.39 2.91
N THR A 53 -0.67 18.53 3.31
CA THR A 53 -0.20 17.41 2.48
C THR A 53 -1.17 16.24 2.48
N GLN A 54 -0.87 15.22 1.68
CA GLN A 54 -1.63 13.97 1.61
C GLN A 54 -1.18 12.93 2.67
N PHE A 55 -0.13 13.23 3.45
CA PHE A 55 0.39 12.31 4.45
C PHE A 55 -0.44 12.32 5.74
N VAL A 56 -0.67 11.13 6.28
CA VAL A 56 -1.38 10.91 7.54
C VAL A 56 -0.61 9.92 8.41
N LYS A 57 -0.26 10.33 9.63
CA LYS A 57 0.25 9.45 10.69
C LYS A 57 -0.91 8.73 11.36
N TYR A 58 -0.90 7.41 11.33
CA TYR A 58 -1.88 6.56 11.97
C TYR A 58 -1.19 5.31 12.52
N ASP A 59 -1.48 4.95 13.77
CA ASP A 59 -0.90 3.79 14.44
C ASP A 59 0.63 3.64 14.27
N LYS A 60 1.36 4.72 14.62
CA LYS A 60 2.83 4.80 14.50
C LYS A 60 3.38 4.52 13.10
N GLN A 61 2.57 4.65 12.05
CA GLN A 61 2.97 4.53 10.66
C GLN A 61 2.57 5.78 9.88
N ILE A 62 3.28 6.05 8.79
CA ILE A 62 2.94 7.15 7.87
C ILE A 62 2.24 6.54 6.66
N SER A 63 1.11 7.12 6.26
CA SER A 63 0.36 6.68 5.08
C SER A 63 0.09 7.82 4.11
N ILE A 64 -0.16 7.47 2.86
CA ILE A 64 -0.52 8.40 1.79
C ILE A 64 -1.51 7.75 0.81
N PRO A 65 -2.53 8.47 0.32
CA PRO A 65 -3.33 8.01 -0.80
C PRO A 65 -2.55 8.14 -2.11
N VAL A 66 -2.64 7.10 -2.94
CA VAL A 66 -2.14 7.07 -4.32
C VAL A 66 -3.36 6.93 -5.23
N PRO A 67 -3.60 7.86 -6.17
CA PRO A 67 -4.69 7.73 -7.13
C PRO A 67 -4.63 6.36 -7.83
N SER A 68 -5.79 5.74 -8.05
CA SER A 68 -5.93 4.37 -8.59
C SER A 68 -5.29 3.22 -7.77
N GLY A 69 -4.37 3.49 -6.85
CA GLY A 69 -3.68 2.50 -6.02
C GLY A 69 -4.24 2.32 -4.62
N GLY A 70 -4.97 3.31 -4.10
CA GLY A 70 -5.50 3.31 -2.73
C GLY A 70 -4.52 3.89 -1.71
N ARG A 71 -4.70 3.59 -0.42
CA ARG A 71 -3.78 4.05 0.62
C ARG A 71 -2.61 3.08 0.81
N TYR A 72 -1.42 3.65 0.93
CA TYR A 72 -0.18 2.94 1.20
C TYR A 72 0.46 3.45 2.49
N PHE A 73 1.06 2.54 3.26
CA PHE A 73 1.98 2.90 4.32
C PHE A 73 3.39 3.03 3.75
N LEU A 74 4.14 4.04 4.20
CA LEU A 74 5.51 4.26 3.77
C LEU A 74 6.43 3.19 4.35
N GLU A 75 7.33 2.70 3.51
CA GLU A 75 8.32 1.70 3.90
C GLU A 75 9.64 2.35 4.30
N LYS A 76 10.30 1.78 5.32
CA LYS A 76 11.60 2.23 5.83
C LYS A 76 11.61 3.68 6.30
N VAL A 77 10.45 4.20 6.71
CA VAL A 77 10.28 5.55 7.24
C VAL A 77 10.69 5.63 8.71
N ASP A 78 11.47 6.64 9.05
CA ASP A 78 11.67 7.05 10.44
C ASP A 78 10.52 8.00 10.84
N VAL A 79 9.53 7.43 11.54
CA VAL A 79 8.25 8.08 11.86
C VAL A 79 8.41 9.24 12.82
N ASP A 80 9.43 9.22 13.67
CA ASP A 80 9.66 10.24 14.69
C ASP A 80 10.30 11.49 14.10
N SER A 81 11.15 11.33 13.07
CA SER A 81 11.73 12.44 12.32
C SER A 81 10.95 12.83 11.06
N PHE A 82 9.84 12.14 10.77
CA PHE A 82 9.06 12.42 9.57
C PHE A 82 8.48 13.83 9.58
N ARG A 83 8.74 14.55 8.49
CA ARG A 83 8.29 15.90 8.23
C ARG A 83 7.90 16.03 6.76
N VAL A 84 7.10 17.04 6.47
CA VAL A 84 6.73 17.38 5.09
C VAL A 84 7.56 18.53 4.57
N LEU A 85 7.67 18.62 3.25
CA LEU A 85 8.31 19.75 2.61
C LEU A 85 7.41 20.99 2.73
N ASP A 86 7.91 22.06 3.35
CA ASP A 86 7.25 23.35 3.33
C ASP A 86 7.63 24.10 2.04
N SER A 87 6.86 23.88 0.98
CA SER A 87 7.18 24.48 -0.32
C SER A 87 6.90 25.98 -0.38
N GLN A 88 6.19 26.56 0.60
CA GLN A 88 5.61 27.92 0.61
C GLN A 88 4.75 28.29 -0.62
N ASN A 89 4.76 27.46 -1.66
CA ASN A 89 4.08 27.61 -2.93
C ASN A 89 3.19 26.39 -3.18
N TYR A 90 1.98 26.45 -2.63
CA TYR A 90 0.98 25.40 -2.75
C TYR A 90 0.31 25.30 -4.13
N SER A 91 0.72 26.13 -5.11
CA SER A 91 0.24 25.98 -6.49
C SER A 91 0.83 24.75 -7.17
N ASP A 92 2.05 24.35 -6.77
CA ASP A 92 2.66 23.10 -7.22
C ASP A 92 2.14 21.95 -6.35
N ARG A 93 1.13 21.25 -6.85
CA ARG A 93 0.47 20.14 -6.16
C ARG A 93 1.40 18.97 -5.88
N SER A 94 2.48 18.82 -6.63
CA SER A 94 3.48 17.77 -6.35
C SER A 94 4.10 17.95 -4.96
N THR A 95 4.16 19.18 -4.44
CA THR A 95 4.72 19.44 -3.11
C THR A 95 3.87 18.85 -1.98
N LEU A 96 2.58 18.59 -2.23
CA LEU A 96 1.65 18.01 -1.27
C LEU A 96 1.87 16.51 -1.05
N ILE A 97 2.70 15.88 -1.87
CA ILE A 97 3.02 14.45 -1.81
C ILE A 97 4.50 14.20 -1.53
N VAL A 98 5.28 15.24 -1.16
CA VAL A 98 6.70 15.09 -0.78
C VAL A 98 6.86 15.04 0.74
N GLY A 99 7.32 13.88 1.21
CA GLY A 99 7.64 13.61 2.61
C GLY A 99 9.15 13.43 2.80
N LEU A 100 9.63 13.66 4.01
CA LEU A 100 11.04 13.60 4.36
C LEU A 100 11.18 12.97 5.74
N ASP A 101 12.19 12.13 5.93
CA ASP A 101 12.68 11.80 7.27
C ASP A 101 14.17 12.13 7.38
N LYS A 102 14.81 11.80 8.50
CA LYS A 102 16.24 12.07 8.70
C LYS A 102 17.17 11.34 7.70
N ASN A 103 16.69 10.29 7.04
CA ASN A 103 17.46 9.40 6.19
C ASN A 103 17.13 9.54 4.70
N SER A 104 15.90 9.93 4.33
CA SER A 104 15.40 9.80 2.96
C SER A 104 14.28 10.77 2.60
N VAL A 105 14.15 10.98 1.30
CA VAL A 105 13.01 11.65 0.68
C VAL A 105 11.99 10.62 0.23
N TYR A 106 10.71 10.98 0.29
CA TYR A 106 9.58 10.19 -0.16
C TYR A 106 8.75 10.97 -1.16
N PHE A 107 8.59 10.41 -2.35
CA PHE A 107 7.68 10.89 -3.37
C PHE A 107 6.46 10.00 -3.36
N GLY A 108 5.40 10.53 -2.74
CA GLY A 108 4.22 9.75 -2.48
C GLY A 108 4.52 8.51 -1.64
N ASN A 109 4.24 7.34 -2.21
CA ASN A 109 4.49 6.03 -1.62
C ASN A 109 5.90 5.47 -1.87
N ILE A 110 6.75 6.16 -2.65
CA ILE A 110 8.07 5.68 -3.04
C ILE A 110 9.18 6.43 -2.29
N ARG A 111 10.12 5.66 -1.74
CA ARG A 111 11.34 6.18 -1.11
C ARG A 111 12.40 6.46 -2.16
N ILE A 112 12.98 7.66 -2.12
CA ILE A 112 14.10 8.10 -2.95
C ILE A 112 15.33 8.23 -2.04
N PRO A 113 16.09 7.14 -1.83
CA PRO A 113 17.22 7.13 -0.90
C PRO A 113 18.41 7.95 -1.38
N ASP A 114 18.49 8.22 -2.69
CA ASP A 114 19.61 8.94 -3.31
C ASP A 114 19.54 10.46 -3.10
N LEU A 115 18.36 10.97 -2.71
CA LEU A 115 18.18 12.39 -2.38
C LEU A 115 18.50 12.65 -0.91
N ASN A 116 19.30 13.70 -0.67
CA ASN A 116 19.59 14.17 0.67
C ASN A 116 18.41 15.00 1.25
N PRO A 117 17.71 14.51 2.29
CA PRO A 117 16.53 15.19 2.84
C PRO A 117 16.83 16.56 3.48
N ASN A 118 18.09 16.82 3.85
CA ASN A 118 18.51 18.09 4.46
C ASN A 118 18.87 19.16 3.42
N LYS A 119 19.02 18.77 2.14
CA LYS A 119 19.39 19.69 1.04
C LYS A 119 18.32 19.82 -0.02
N LEU A 120 17.18 19.13 0.13
CA LEU A 120 16.12 19.11 -0.87
C LEU A 120 15.56 20.51 -1.15
N LYS A 121 15.48 20.86 -2.42
CA LYS A 121 14.94 22.11 -2.94
C LYS A 121 13.95 21.83 -4.06
N VAL A 122 12.88 22.63 -4.11
CA VAL A 122 11.96 22.67 -5.24
C VAL A 122 12.53 23.62 -6.28
N ILE A 123 12.72 23.13 -7.52
CA ILE A 123 13.15 23.96 -8.66
C ILE A 123 11.97 24.29 -9.61
N GLY A 124 10.78 23.77 -9.30
CA GLY A 124 9.52 24.09 -9.97
C GLY A 124 9.02 22.98 -10.90
N ASN A 125 7.74 23.02 -11.24
CA ASN A 125 7.08 22.07 -12.15
C ASN A 125 7.30 20.60 -11.74
N GLY A 126 7.22 20.28 -10.44
CA GLY A 126 7.44 18.92 -9.95
C GLY A 126 8.88 18.44 -9.94
N TYR A 127 9.87 19.31 -10.18
CA TYR A 127 11.28 18.95 -10.08
C TYR A 127 11.89 19.32 -8.73
N TYR A 128 12.67 18.38 -8.20
CA TYR A 128 13.31 18.44 -6.91
C TYR A 128 14.79 18.08 -7.03
N THR A 129 15.65 18.80 -6.30
CA THR A 129 17.09 18.54 -6.31
C THR A 129 17.69 18.70 -4.92
N ASP A 130 18.74 17.94 -4.62
CA ASP A 130 19.59 18.13 -3.44
C ASP A 130 20.93 18.83 -3.77
N GLY A 131 21.09 19.28 -5.01
CA GLY A 131 22.31 19.87 -5.56
C GLY A 131 23.25 18.87 -6.24
N THR A 132 22.99 17.57 -6.14
CA THR A 132 23.74 16.51 -6.82
C THR A 132 22.83 15.68 -7.71
N ASN A 133 21.70 15.23 -7.15
CA ASN A 133 20.68 14.46 -7.84
C ASN A 133 19.45 15.34 -8.08
N THR A 134 18.77 15.09 -9.18
CA THR A 134 17.53 15.76 -9.55
C THR A 134 16.52 14.72 -9.97
N TYR A 135 15.32 14.81 -9.40
CA TYR A 135 14.22 13.92 -9.70
C TYR A 135 12.96 14.72 -10.03
N PHE A 136 12.11 14.10 -10.84
CA PHE A 136 10.75 14.53 -11.05
C PHE A 136 9.83 13.81 -10.06
N CYS A 137 8.79 14.49 -9.61
CA CYS A 137 7.70 13.91 -8.83
C CYS A 137 6.39 14.47 -9.38
N SER A 138 5.61 13.61 -10.03
CA SER A 138 4.28 13.98 -10.53
C SER A 138 3.25 13.95 -9.42
N ASP A 139 2.26 14.85 -9.43
CA ASP A 139 1.07 14.77 -8.58
C ASP A 139 0.04 13.74 -9.09
N MET A 140 0.31 13.12 -10.24
CA MET A 140 -0.48 12.06 -10.84
C MET A 140 0.17 10.69 -10.59
N SER A 141 -0.65 9.67 -10.33
CA SER A 141 -0.16 8.30 -10.19
C SER A 141 0.02 7.62 -11.54
N GLU A 142 1.01 6.74 -11.63
CA GLU A 142 1.20 5.83 -12.75
C GLU A 142 1.28 4.37 -12.28
N ARG A 143 1.02 3.43 -13.19
CA ARG A 143 1.17 2.01 -12.89
C ARG A 143 2.65 1.66 -12.77
N ASN A 144 3.00 0.94 -11.70
CA ASN A 144 4.37 0.55 -11.42
C ASN A 144 4.89 -0.46 -12.43
N GLN A 145 5.67 0.00 -13.40
CA GLN A 145 6.25 -0.86 -14.46
C GLN A 145 7.32 -1.83 -13.92
N ASN A 146 7.89 -1.55 -12.74
CA ASN A 146 8.86 -2.44 -12.10
C ASN A 146 8.20 -3.62 -11.38
N LEU A 147 6.86 -3.60 -11.21
CA LEU A 147 6.09 -4.68 -10.62
C LEU A 147 5.40 -5.49 -11.72
N SER A 148 5.91 -6.69 -11.99
CA SER A 148 5.28 -7.57 -12.98
C SER A 148 3.92 -8.09 -12.51
N SER A 149 2.99 -8.33 -13.44
CA SER A 149 1.64 -8.84 -13.10
C SER A 149 1.66 -10.12 -12.27
N PRO A 150 2.51 -11.14 -12.53
CA PRO A 150 2.57 -12.33 -11.68
C PRO A 150 3.03 -12.02 -10.25
N MET A 151 3.99 -11.10 -10.11
CA MET A 151 4.49 -10.66 -8.81
C MET A 151 3.44 -9.86 -8.05
N GLU A 152 2.69 -9.00 -8.74
CA GLU A 152 1.55 -8.26 -8.16
C GLU A 152 0.49 -9.23 -7.61
N ILE A 153 0.12 -10.26 -8.37
CA ILE A 153 -0.84 -11.28 -7.93
C ILE A 153 -0.31 -12.00 -6.69
N PHE A 154 0.95 -12.44 -6.70
CA PHE A 154 1.57 -13.11 -5.57
C PHE A 154 1.57 -12.22 -4.32
N GLN A 155 2.01 -10.97 -4.45
CA GLN A 155 2.03 -10.02 -3.34
C GLN A 155 0.62 -9.68 -2.85
N THR A 156 -0.36 -9.57 -3.74
CA THR A 156 -1.78 -9.37 -3.38
C THR A 156 -2.29 -10.53 -2.54
N LEU A 157 -1.95 -11.77 -2.92
CA LEU A 157 -2.32 -12.95 -2.16
C LEU A 157 -1.69 -12.94 -0.77
N ILE A 158 -0.37 -12.68 -0.69
CA ILE A 158 0.32 -12.55 0.59
C ILE A 158 -0.32 -11.46 1.44
N TYR A 159 -0.58 -10.28 0.87
CA TYR A 159 -1.24 -9.18 1.57
C TYR A 159 -2.63 -9.56 2.10
N ALA A 160 -3.43 -10.28 1.32
CA ALA A 160 -4.76 -10.73 1.76
C ALA A 160 -4.70 -11.65 2.99
N PHE A 161 -3.66 -12.48 3.11
CA PHE A 161 -3.48 -13.39 4.24
C PHE A 161 -2.77 -12.75 5.44
N SER A 162 -1.69 -12.00 5.21
CA SER A 162 -0.81 -11.50 6.28
C SER A 162 -1.12 -10.07 6.70
N LYS A 163 -1.78 -9.28 5.84
CA LYS A 163 -1.95 -7.82 5.96
C LYS A 163 -0.66 -7.06 6.24
N THR A 164 0.49 -7.63 5.86
CA THR A 164 1.79 -7.01 6.17
C THR A 164 2.12 -5.87 5.22
N LYS A 165 2.16 -6.14 3.92
CA LYS A 165 2.58 -5.16 2.89
C LYS A 165 1.71 -5.26 1.65
N ARG A 166 1.08 -4.13 1.30
CA ARG A 166 0.31 -3.99 0.06
C ARG A 166 1.25 -3.91 -1.15
N PRO A 167 0.95 -4.58 -2.28
CA PRO A 167 1.72 -4.41 -3.51
C PRO A 167 1.64 -2.97 -4.00
N GLN A 168 2.80 -2.38 -4.31
CA GLN A 168 2.94 -1.02 -4.83
C GLN A 168 2.56 -0.98 -6.32
N SER A 169 1.31 -1.32 -6.67
CA SER A 169 0.82 -1.39 -8.05
C SER A 169 0.77 -0.04 -8.77
N TYR A 170 0.58 1.04 -8.01
CA TYR A 170 0.64 2.42 -8.51
C TYR A 170 1.65 3.20 -7.70
N ILE A 171 2.32 4.14 -8.35
CA ILE A 171 3.35 5.00 -7.77
C ILE A 171 3.17 6.44 -8.23
N TYR A 172 3.72 7.38 -7.49
CA TYR A 172 4.01 8.70 -8.03
C TYR A 172 5.37 8.61 -8.76
N PRO A 173 5.40 8.83 -10.09
CA PRO A 173 6.61 8.73 -10.91
C PRO A 173 7.58 9.89 -10.67
#